data_AF-A0A1R0H0Q3-F1
#
_entry.id   AF-A0A1R0H0Q3-F1
#
_cell.length_a   1.000
_cell.length_b   1.000
_cell.length_c   1.000
_cell.angle_alpha   90.00
_cell.angle_beta   90.00
_cell.angle_gamma   90.00
#
_symmetry.space_group_name_H-M   'P 1'
#
loop_
_entity.id
_entity.type
_entity.pdbx_description
1 polymer ?
#
loop_
_entity_poly.entity_id
_entity_poly.type
_entity_poly.pdbx_seq_one_letter_code
_entity_poly.pdbx_strand_id
1 'polypeptide(L)'
;MAVDIFGSLFYKTLAILFLIISSTFSTIWDLYMDWGFFEPDSKHLFLRKELKFSFLPSYYFAMVSDPILRFSWIINYLSITSFMGIAVSTPLLRFILATLEILRRYQWCFYRLENEHVNNCGQFRATVEVPLPFALNSN
;
A
#
# COMPACT_ATOMS: atom_id res chain seq x y z
N MET A 1 -19.43 33.08 -18.08
CA MET A 1 -17.96 32.97 -18.27
C MET A 1 -17.18 33.08 -16.96
N ALA A 2 -17.18 34.21 -16.24
CA ALA A 2 -16.46 34.30 -14.95
C ALA A 2 -17.04 33.41 -13.83
N VAL A 3 -18.37 33.29 -13.76
CA VAL A 3 -19.08 32.41 -12.81
C VAL A 3 -18.77 30.92 -13.08
N ASP A 4 -18.66 30.53 -14.35
CA ASP A 4 -18.34 29.15 -14.75
C ASP A 4 -16.89 28.77 -14.43
N ILE A 5 -15.96 29.73 -14.54
CA ILE A 5 -14.55 29.55 -14.18
C ILE A 5 -14.40 29.40 -12.66
N PHE A 6 -15.09 30.24 -11.87
CA PHE A 6 -15.10 30.13 -10.41
C PHE A 6 -15.72 28.82 -9.93
N GLY A 7 -16.84 28.40 -10.52
CA GLY A 7 -17.45 27.10 -10.26
C GLY A 7 -16.49 25.95 -10.58
N SER A 8 -15.86 25.95 -11.75
CA SER A 8 -14.89 24.93 -12.14
C SER A 8 -13.69 24.85 -11.19
N LEU A 9 -13.15 26.00 -10.75
CA LEU A 9 -12.04 26.04 -9.82
C LEU A 9 -12.42 25.52 -8.44
N PHE A 10 -13.63 25.85 -7.95
CA PHE A 10 -14.14 25.36 -6.67
C PHE A 10 -14.23 23.84 -6.63
N TYR A 11 -14.86 23.21 -7.63
CA TYR A 11 -14.97 21.76 -7.71
C TYR A 11 -13.60 21.08 -7.82
N LYS A 12 -12.67 21.69 -8.55
CA LYS A 12 -11.29 21.20 -8.70
C LYS A 12 -10.55 21.18 -7.37
N THR A 13 -10.61 22.26 -6.60
CA THR A 13 -9.99 22.35 -5.27
C THR A 13 -10.60 21.31 -4.33
N LEU A 14 -11.92 21.20 -4.30
CA LEU A 14 -12.60 20.22 -3.45
C LEU A 14 -12.23 18.78 -3.82
N ALA A 15 -12.14 18.46 -5.11
CA ALA A 15 -11.72 17.15 -5.58
C ALA A 15 -10.28 16.81 -5.15
N ILE A 16 -9.34 17.75 -5.27
CA ILE A 16 -7.96 17.57 -4.81
C ILE A 16 -7.93 17.30 -3.30
N LEU A 17 -8.69 18.06 -2.51
CA LEU A 17 -8.77 17.85 -1.07
C LEU A 17 -9.27 16.44 -0.71
N PHE A 18 -10.35 15.99 -1.34
CA PHE A 18 -10.87 14.64 -1.13
C PHE A 18 -9.89 13.55 -1.57
N LEU A 19 -9.18 13.76 -2.69
CA LEU A 19 -8.16 12.82 -3.16
C LEU A 19 -6.97 12.72 -2.21
N ILE A 20 -6.52 13.84 -1.64
CA ILE A 20 -5.45 13.85 -0.62
C ILE A 20 -5.91 13.10 0.62
N ILE A 21 -7.10 13.42 1.16
CA ILE A 21 -7.64 12.77 2.36
C ILE A 21 -7.78 11.27 2.14
N SER A 22 -8.39 10.87 1.02
CA SER A 22 -8.59 9.47 0.66
C SER A 22 -7.26 8.74 0.48
N SER A 23 -6.30 9.33 -0.24
CA SER A 23 -5.00 8.70 -0.49
C SER A 23 -4.19 8.52 0.79
N THR A 24 -4.20 9.53 1.67
CA THR A 24 -3.52 9.46 2.97
C THR A 24 -4.16 8.42 3.87
N PHE A 25 -5.50 8.41 3.96
CA PHE A 25 -6.22 7.41 4.74
C PHE A 25 -5.92 5.99 4.26
N SER A 26 -6.02 5.72 2.96
CA SER A 26 -5.70 4.41 2.40
C SER A 26 -4.23 4.03 2.56
N THR A 27 -3.30 4.98 2.49
CA THR A 27 -1.88 4.71 2.74
C THR A 27 -1.64 4.29 4.19
N ILE A 28 -2.24 4.99 5.14
CA ILE A 28 -2.16 4.60 6.56
C ILE A 28 -2.77 3.21 6.75
N TRP A 29 -3.91 2.94 6.13
CA TRP A 29 -4.57 1.63 6.20
C TRP A 29 -3.69 0.50 5.65
N ASP A 30 -3.11 0.68 4.46
CA ASP A 30 -2.29 -0.35 3.82
C ASP A 30 -1.05 -0.67 4.67
N LEU A 31 -0.36 0.35 5.18
CA LEU A 31 0.84 0.16 5.99
C LEU A 31 0.52 -0.42 7.38
N TYR A 32 -0.45 0.17 8.09
CA TYR A 32 -0.72 -0.16 9.48
C TYR A 32 -1.63 -1.39 9.63
N MET A 33 -2.78 -1.39 8.96
CA MET A 33 -3.78 -2.44 9.12
C MET A 33 -3.47 -3.67 8.27
N ASP A 34 -3.26 -3.49 6.96
CA ASP A 34 -3.13 -4.62 6.05
C ASP A 34 -1.76 -5.29 6.16
N TRP A 35 -0.69 -4.50 6.32
CA TRP A 35 0.67 -5.04 6.42
C TRP A 35 1.15 -5.18 7.87
N GLY A 36 0.47 -4.58 8.85
CA GLY A 36 0.84 -4.70 10.26
C GLY A 36 2.13 -3.94 10.61
N PHE A 37 2.55 -2.98 9.80
CA PHE A 37 3.76 -2.21 10.08
C PHE A 37 3.56 -1.29 11.29
N PHE A 38 4.66 -0.78 11.84
CA PHE A 38 4.70 0.08 13.04
C PHE A 38 4.30 -0.63 14.35
N GLU A 39 4.55 -1.93 14.45
CA GLU A 39 4.38 -2.65 15.71
C GLU A 39 5.45 -2.21 16.74
N PRO A 40 5.07 -1.87 17.98
CA PRO A 40 6.03 -1.56 19.03
C PRO A 40 6.90 -2.77 19.38
N ASP A 41 8.14 -2.51 19.80
CA ASP A 41 9.13 -3.52 20.21
C ASP A 41 9.53 -4.53 19.12
N SER A 42 9.50 -4.12 17.85
CA SER A 42 10.01 -4.93 16.75
C SER A 42 11.52 -4.83 16.59
N LYS A 43 12.14 -5.89 16.07
CA LYS A 43 13.60 -5.95 15.81
C LYS A 43 14.06 -4.93 14.77
N HIS A 44 13.17 -4.56 13.86
CA HIS A 44 13.45 -3.67 12.73
C HIS A 44 12.50 -2.48 12.78
N LEU A 45 13.05 -1.25 12.78
CA LEU A 45 12.28 -0.01 12.89
C LEU A 45 11.12 0.00 11.88
N PHE A 46 9.93 0.35 12.39
CA PHE A 46 8.67 0.46 11.64
C PHE A 46 8.10 -0.84 11.04
N LEU A 47 8.72 -1.99 11.28
CA LEU A 47 8.17 -3.28 10.83
C LEU A 47 7.52 -4.03 11.99
N ARG A 48 6.80 -5.11 11.66
CA ARG A 48 6.25 -6.06 12.64
C ARG A 48 7.32 -7.02 13.18
N LYS A 49 7.01 -7.70 14.28
CA LYS A 49 7.94 -8.62 14.96
C LYS A 49 8.28 -9.83 14.12
N GLU A 50 7.29 -10.41 13.45
CA GLU A 50 7.45 -11.62 12.64
C GLU A 50 7.38 -11.31 11.14
N LEU A 51 8.50 -11.53 10.47
CA LEU A 51 8.65 -11.40 9.01
C LEU A 51 8.99 -12.77 8.44
N LYS A 52 8.31 -13.19 7.36
CA LYS A 52 8.56 -14.49 6.73
C LYS A 52 9.65 -14.40 5.67
N PHE A 53 9.83 -13.26 5.03
CA PHE A 53 10.87 -13.08 4.01
C PHE A 53 12.17 -12.58 4.61
N SER A 54 13.27 -13.22 4.22
CA SER A 54 14.62 -12.85 4.67
C SER A 54 15.14 -11.56 4.04
N PHE A 55 14.59 -11.16 2.88
CA PHE A 55 15.03 -9.96 2.17
C PHE A 55 14.36 -8.69 2.72
N LEU A 56 14.94 -8.17 3.81
CA LEU A 56 14.46 -7.00 4.55
C LEU A 56 14.25 -5.72 3.70
N PRO A 57 15.12 -5.39 2.71
CA PRO A 57 14.94 -4.17 1.91
C PRO A 57 13.62 -4.13 1.13
N SER A 58 13.01 -5.29 0.84
CA SER A 58 11.70 -5.32 0.17
C SER A 58 10.60 -4.64 0.98
N TYR A 59 10.59 -4.81 2.31
CA TYR A 59 9.57 -4.20 3.18
C TYR A 59 9.69 -2.67 3.19
N TYR A 60 10.92 -2.15 3.29
CA TYR A 60 11.16 -0.72 3.22
C TYR A 60 10.89 -0.16 1.82
N PHE A 61 11.22 -0.90 0.76
CA PHE A 61 10.82 -0.54 -0.59
C PHE A 61 9.31 -0.43 -0.71
N ALA A 62 8.56 -1.41 -0.20
CA ALA A 62 7.10 -1.41 -0.25
C ALA A 62 6.49 -0.23 0.53
N MET A 63 7.06 0.09 1.69
CA MET A 63 6.66 1.21 2.53
C MET A 63 6.79 2.56 1.81
N VAL A 64 7.75 2.69 0.91
CA VAL A 64 7.99 3.91 0.13
C VAL A 64 7.25 3.89 -1.21
N SER A 65 7.28 2.75 -1.92
CA SER A 65 6.72 2.64 -3.26
C SER A 65 5.18 2.70 -3.28
N ASP A 66 4.50 2.17 -2.27
CA ASP A 66 3.03 2.19 -2.22
C ASP A 66 2.46 3.61 -2.09
N PRO A 67 2.89 4.46 -1.14
CA PRO A 67 2.47 5.86 -1.10
C PRO A 67 2.76 6.59 -2.42
N ILE A 68 3.98 6.47 -2.96
CA ILE A 68 4.39 7.17 -4.18
C ILE A 68 3.46 6.80 -5.35
N LEU A 69 3.22 5.51 -5.57
CA LEU A 69 2.37 5.04 -6.66
C LEU A 69 0.89 5.36 -6.41
N ARG A 70 0.44 5.40 -5.14
CA ARG A 70 -0.91 5.83 -4.79
C ARG A 70 -1.17 7.30 -5.12
N PHE A 71 -0.19 8.17 -4.90
CA PHE A 71 -0.26 9.57 -5.30
C PHE A 71 -0.02 9.79 -6.81
N SER A 72 0.03 8.74 -7.64
CA SER A 72 0.15 8.86 -9.10
C SER A 72 -1.00 9.63 -9.76
N TRP A 73 -2.15 9.79 -9.10
CA TRP A 73 -3.23 10.66 -9.57
C TRP A 73 -2.78 12.12 -9.79
N ILE A 74 -1.74 12.56 -9.07
CA ILE A 74 -1.13 13.90 -9.22
C ILE A 74 -0.62 14.10 -10.66
N ILE A 75 -0.06 13.06 -11.27
CA ILE A 75 0.48 13.10 -12.64
C ILE A 75 -0.64 13.37 -13.65
N ASN A 76 -1.80 12.74 -13.47
CA ASN A 76 -2.97 12.98 -14.31
C ASN A 76 -3.51 14.40 -14.14
N TYR A 77 -3.51 14.92 -12.91
CA TYR A 77 -4.07 16.23 -12.59
C TYR A 77 -3.19 17.39 -13.08
N LEU A 78 -1.87 17.27 -12.92
CA LEU A 78 -0.90 18.26 -13.40
C LEU A 78 -0.77 18.28 -14.93
N SER A 79 -1.44 17.36 -15.65
CA SER A 79 -1.33 17.20 -17.12
C SER A 79 0.12 17.31 -17.57
N ILE A 80 0.99 16.55 -16.89
CA ILE A 80 2.42 16.53 -17.14
C ILE A 80 2.68 15.85 -18.50
N THR A 81 2.33 16.54 -19.57
CA THR A 81 2.63 16.20 -20.96
C THR A 81 4.01 16.73 -21.35
N SER A 82 4.60 17.57 -20.49
CA SER A 82 5.93 18.17 -20.62
C SER A 82 6.70 18.08 -19.29
N PHE A 83 6.86 16.87 -18.75
CA PHE A 83 7.79 16.66 -17.62
C PHE A 83 9.23 16.83 -18.13
N MET A 84 10.04 17.66 -17.47
CA MET A 84 11.48 17.76 -17.73
C MET A 84 11.89 18.02 -19.20
N GLY A 85 11.05 18.67 -20.00
CA GLY A 85 11.35 18.96 -21.41
C GLY A 85 11.22 17.75 -22.35
N ILE A 86 10.75 16.59 -21.86
CA ILE A 86 10.47 15.40 -22.66
C ILE A 86 8.96 15.38 -22.95
N ALA A 87 8.59 15.53 -24.22
CA ALA A 87 7.21 15.34 -24.66
C ALA A 87 6.88 13.85 -24.61
N VAL A 88 6.27 13.39 -23.53
CA VAL A 88 5.79 12.00 -23.40
C VAL A 88 4.40 11.93 -24.01
N SER A 89 4.17 10.95 -24.89
CA SER A 89 2.84 10.74 -25.46
C SER A 89 1.84 10.36 -24.34
N THR A 90 0.70 11.06 -24.29
CA THR A 90 -0.37 10.83 -23.31
C THR A 90 -0.81 9.35 -23.22
N PRO A 91 -0.94 8.60 -24.33
CA PRO A 91 -1.29 7.18 -24.27
C PRO A 91 -0.21 6.33 -23.59
N LEU A 92 1.08 6.59 -23.88
CA LEU A 92 2.18 5.86 -23.25
C LEU A 92 2.24 6.14 -21.75
N LEU A 93 2.06 7.39 -21.33
CA LEU A 93 2.02 7.75 -19.91
C LEU A 93 0.90 6.99 -19.18
N ARG A 94 -0.32 6.97 -19.75
CA ARG A 94 -1.45 6.23 -19.18
C ARG A 94 -1.18 4.73 -19.10
N PHE A 95 -0.55 4.16 -20.13
CA PHE A 95 -0.15 2.75 -20.12
C PHE A 95 0.83 2.46 -18.98
N ILE A 96 1.89 3.27 -18.84
CA ILE A 96 2.88 3.13 -17.77
C ILE A 96 2.22 3.23 -16.39
N LEU A 97 1.37 4.24 -16.17
CA LEU A 97 0.66 4.41 -14.90
C LEU A 97 -0.27 3.24 -14.59
N ALA A 98 -0.97 2.70 -15.59
CA ALA A 98 -1.81 1.52 -15.42
C ALA A 98 -0.98 0.27 -15.06
N THR A 99 0.16 0.05 -15.73
CA THR A 99 1.08 -1.04 -15.39
C THR A 99 1.62 -0.89 -13.97
N LEU A 100 2.02 0.32 -13.57
CA LEU A 100 2.51 0.59 -12.22
C LEU A 100 1.43 0.35 -11.15
N GLU A 101 0.17 0.69 -11.42
CA GLU A 101 -0.93 0.40 -10.49
C GLU A 101 -1.17 -1.12 -10.33
N ILE A 102 -1.03 -1.91 -11.40
CA ILE A 102 -1.11 -3.38 -11.32
C ILE A 102 0.00 -3.92 -10.42
N LEU A 103 1.24 -3.45 -10.61
CA LEU A 103 2.37 -3.86 -9.77
C LEU A 103 2.19 -3.46 -8.31
N ARG A 104 1.67 -2.26 -8.05
CA ARG A 104 1.35 -1.79 -6.69
C ARG A 104 0.30 -2.70 -6.04
N ARG A 105 -0.75 -3.10 -6.77
CA ARG A 105 -1.77 -4.04 -6.27
C ARG A 105 -1.21 -5.42 -5.97
N TYR A 106 -0.36 -5.94 -6.84
CA TYR A 106 0.35 -7.20 -6.59
C TYR A 106 1.17 -7.11 -5.30
N GLN A 107 1.96 -6.06 -5.14
CA GLN A 107 2.75 -5.79 -3.94
C GLN A 107 1.85 -5.73 -2.69
N TRP A 108 0.74 -5.00 -2.75
CA TRP A 108 -0.20 -4.89 -1.64
C TRP A 108 -0.82 -6.23 -1.26
N CYS A 109 -1.29 -7.00 -2.23
CA CYS A 109 -1.84 -8.34 -2.00
C CYS A 109 -0.82 -9.28 -1.34
N PHE A 110 0.43 -9.21 -1.78
CA PHE A 110 1.51 -10.04 -1.26
C PHE A 110 1.77 -9.80 0.23
N TYR A 111 2.00 -8.55 0.64
CA TYR A 111 2.27 -8.23 2.04
C TYR A 111 1.05 -8.39 2.94
N ARG A 112 -0.17 -8.17 2.41
CA ARG A 112 -1.41 -8.46 3.12
C ARG A 112 -1.57 -9.95 3.41
N LEU A 113 -1.33 -10.79 2.41
CA LEU A 113 -1.39 -12.25 2.55
C LEU A 113 -0.33 -12.76 3.52
N GLU A 114 0.88 -12.19 3.47
CA GLU A 114 1.93 -12.53 4.41
C GLU A 114 1.55 -12.14 5.85
N ASN A 115 0.98 -10.94 6.05
CA ASN A 115 0.50 -10.50 7.36
C ASN A 115 -0.61 -11.41 7.90
N GLU A 116 -1.58 -11.75 7.05
CA GLU A 116 -2.65 -12.70 7.39
C GLU A 116 -2.08 -14.09 7.75
N HIS A 117 -1.09 -14.57 6.99
CA HIS A 117 -0.43 -15.85 7.28
C HIS A 117 0.32 -15.82 8.61
N VAL A 118 1.07 -14.75 8.91
CA VAL A 118 1.74 -14.55 10.20
C VAL A 118 0.72 -14.56 11.34
N ASN A 119 -0.36 -13.78 11.22
CA ASN A 119 -1.41 -13.71 12.24
C ASN A 119 -2.11 -15.07 12.45
N ASN A 120 -2.35 -15.84 11.39
CA ASN A 120 -2.97 -17.15 11.49
C ASN A 120 -2.03 -18.21 12.11
N CYS A 121 -0.74 -18.19 11.77
CA CYS A 121 0.26 -19.06 12.39
C CYS A 121 0.47 -18.73 13.87
N GLY A 122 0.55 -17.44 14.23
CA GLY A 122 0.72 -17.00 15.62
C GLY A 122 -0.47 -17.36 16.52
N GLN A 123 -1.67 -17.53 15.95
CA GLN A 123 -2.88 -17.97 16.65
C GLN A 123 -3.10 -19.49 16.58
N PHE A 124 -2.11 -20.27 16.12
CA PHE A 124 -2.20 -21.73 15.93
C PHE A 124 -3.36 -22.18 15.02
N ARG A 125 -3.89 -21.30 14.17
CA ARG A 125 -4.98 -21.62 13.23
C ARG A 125 -4.46 -22.31 11.96
N ALA A 126 -3.16 -22.29 11.72
CA ALA A 126 -2.48 -22.85 10.55
C ALA A 126 -1.54 -24.03 10.89
N THR A 127 -1.81 -24.75 11.97
CA THR A 127 -1.17 -26.03 12.29
C THR A 127 -2.25 -27.09 12.49
N VAL A 128 -2.14 -28.22 11.78
CA VAL A 128 -3.09 -29.35 11.84
C VAL A 128 -3.14 -29.99 13.25
N GLU A 129 -2.12 -29.77 14.08
CA GLU A 129 -2.09 -30.29 15.44
C GLU A 129 -2.62 -29.26 16.44
N VAL A 130 -3.90 -29.43 16.81
CA VAL A 130 -4.46 -28.84 18.03
C VAL A 130 -3.80 -29.55 19.22
N PRO A 131 -3.10 -28.83 20.11
CA PRO A 131 -2.51 -29.47 21.28
C PRO A 131 -3.62 -30.09 22.12
N LEU A 132 -3.49 -31.38 22.43
CA LEU A 132 -4.45 -32.08 23.25
C LEU A 132 -4.47 -31.45 24.66
N PRO A 133 -5.64 -31.26 25.29
CA PRO A 133 -5.74 -30.69 26.63
C PRO A 133 -5.24 -31.66 27.74
N PHE A 134 -4.66 -32.80 27.36
CA PHE A 134 -4.17 -33.82 28.28
C PHE A 134 -2.82 -34.37 27.82
N ALA A 135 -1.99 -34.77 28.78
CA ALA A 135 -0.72 -35.42 28.51
C ALA A 135 -0.96 -36.84 27.99
N LEU A 136 -0.27 -37.21 26.90
CA LEU A 136 -0.17 -38.61 26.49
C LEU A 136 0.88 -39.28 27.37
N ASN A 137 0.44 -40.11 28.31
CA ASN A 137 1.34 -41.02 29.01
C ASN A 137 1.76 -42.12 28.03
N SER A 138 2.95 -42.01 27.45
CA SER A 138 3.59 -43.12 26.76
C SER A 138 4.21 -44.06 27.79
N ASN A 139 3.72 -45.32 27.81
CA ASN A 139 4.26 -46.42 28.62
C ASN A 139 5.72 -46.74 28.29
#